data_AF-A0A7V1IM13-F1
#
_entry.id   AF-A0A7V1IM13-F1
#
_cell.length_a   1.000
_cell.length_b   1.000
_cell.length_c   1.000
_cell.angle_alpha   90.00
_cell.angle_beta   90.00
_cell.angle_gamma   90.00
#
_symmetry.space_group_name_H-M   'P 1'
#
loop_
_entity.id
_entity.type
_entity.pdbx_description
1 polymer ?
#
loop_
_entity_poly.entity_id
_entity_poly.type
_entity_poly.pdbx_seq_one_letter_code
_entity_poly.pdbx_strand_id
1 'polypeptide(L)' 'VLTLEPGTYQYRYVVDGEWREDPTNPQTAPGPTGQPNSILHVP' A
#
# COMPACT_ATOMS: atom_id res chain seq x y z
N VAL A 1 -15.81 1.08 3.12
CA VAL A 1 -15.11 2.38 3.06
C VAL A 1 -14.57 2.67 4.45
N LEU A 2 -13.28 3.01 4.56
CA LEU A 2 -12.64 3.41 5.81
C LEU A 2 -12.26 4.89 5.69
N THR A 3 -12.62 5.70 6.69
CA THR A 3 -12.23 7.11 6.76
C THR A 3 -10.89 7.21 7.48
N LEU A 4 -9.93 7.88 6.86
CA LEU A 4 -8.59 8.13 7.39
C LEU A 4 -8.41 9.63 7.58
N GLU A 5 -7.64 10.02 8.59
CA GLU A 5 -7.17 11.39 8.73
C GLU A 5 -6.16 11.72 7.61
N PRO A 6 -5.91 13.02 7.34
CA PRO A 6 -4.89 13.44 6.39
C PRO A 6 -3.53 12.82 6.73
N GLY A 7 -2.84 12.28 5.72
CA GLY A 7 -1.56 11.60 5.93
C GLY A 7 -1.11 10.72 4.77
N THR A 8 0.06 10.12 4.96
CA THR A 8 0.66 9.16 4.03
C THR A 8 0.61 7.78 4.65
N TYR A 9 -0.04 6.85 3.97
CA TYR A 9 -0.23 5.48 4.41
C TYR A 9 0.45 4.52 3.45
N GLN A 10 0.98 3.42 3.98
CA GLN A 10 1.47 2.30 3.19
C GLN A 10 0.46 1.16 3.25
N TYR A 11 0.15 0.56 2.12
CA TYR A 11 -0.78 -0.57 2.04
C TYR A 11 -0.29 -1.64 1.07
N ARG A 12 -0.89 -2.83 1.22
CA ARG A 12 -0.67 -3.99 0.35
C ARG A 12 -1.90 -4.89 0.41
N TYR A 13 -2.20 -5.58 -0.68
CA TYR A 13 -3.30 -6.53 -0.71
C TYR A 13 -2.84 -7.92 -0.30
N VAL A 14 -3.75 -8.69 0.28
CA VAL A 14 -3.60 -10.14 0.43
C VAL A 14 -4.60 -10.78 -0.53
N VAL A 15 -4.09 -11.44 -1.57
CA VAL A 15 -4.88 -12.14 -2.60
C VAL A 15 -4.44 -13.59 -2.59
N ASP A 16 -5.38 -14.52 -2.38
CA ASP A 16 -5.11 -15.95 -2.28
C ASP A 16 -4.04 -16.33 -1.24
N GLY A 17 -3.95 -15.55 -0.16
CA GLY A 17 -2.95 -15.74 0.91
C GLY A 17 -1.57 -15.14 0.60
N GLU A 18 -1.39 -14.56 -0.58
CA GLU A 18 -0.15 -13.92 -0.99
C GLU A 18 -0.24 -12.40 -0.89
N TRP A 19 0.83 -11.82 -0.37
CA TRP A 19 0.98 -10.37 -0.34
C TRP A 19 1.34 -9.83 -1.73
N ARG A 20 0.55 -8.87 -2.22
CA ARG A 20 0.73 -8.27 -3.55
C ARG A 20 0.54 -6.76 -3.50
N GLU A 21 1.41 -6.04 -4.19
CA GLU A 21 1.27 -4.60 -4.40
C GLU A 21 0.11 -4.28 -5.34
N ASP A 22 -0.28 -3.00 -5.36
CA ASP A 22 -1.23 -2.50 -6.35
C ASP A 22 -0.49 -2.22 -7.69
N PRO A 23 -0.72 -3.01 -8.75
CA PRO A 23 0.01 -2.83 -10.02
C PRO A 23 -0.35 -1.53 -10.74
N THR A 24 -1.42 -0.85 -10.33
CA THR A 24 -1.87 0.41 -10.92
C THR A 24 -1.39 1.64 -10.14
N ASN A 25 -0.81 1.44 -8.94
CA ASN A 25 -0.29 2.52 -8.12
C ASN A 25 1.24 2.66 -8.35
N PRO A 26 1.70 3.71 -9.06
CA PRO A 26 3.13 3.90 -9.32
C PRO A 26 3.91 4.33 -8.08
N GLN A 27 3.24 4.78 -7.01
CA GLN A 27 3.89 5.25 -5.79
C GLN A 27 4.12 4.09 -4.83
N THR A 28 5.38 3.78 -4.55
CA THR A 28 5.76 2.69 -3.66
C THR A 28 6.82 3.10 -2.65
N ALA A 29 6.86 2.39 -1.52
CA ALA A 29 7.88 2.49 -0.50
C ALA A 29 8.51 1.11 -0.25
N PRO A 30 9.81 1.02 0.12
CA PRO A 30 10.43 -0.23 0.53
C PRO A 30 9.68 -0.83 1.73
N GLY A 31 9.17 -2.06 1.58
CA GLY A 31 8.58 -2.79 2.68
C GLY A 31 9.65 -3.51 3.53
N PRO A 32 9.29 -3.97 4.74
CA PRO A 32 10.23 -4.56 5.70
C PRO A 32 10.85 -5.89 5.24
N THR A 33 10.23 -6.59 4.29
CA THR A 33 10.68 -7.89 3.78
C THR A 33 11.21 -7.82 2.34
N GLY A 34 11.59 -6.63 1.88
CA GLY A 34 12.15 -6.39 0.53
C GLY A 34 11.10 -6.27 -0.59
N GLN A 35 9.84 -6.62 -0.32
CA GLN A 35 8.73 -6.36 -1.22
C GLN A 35 8.19 -4.94 -0.97
N PRO A 36 7.92 -4.15 -2.02
CA PRO A 36 7.37 -2.80 -1.87
C PRO A 36 5.94 -2.81 -1.32
N ASN A 37 5.57 -1.71 -0.66
CA ASN A 37 4.20 -1.35 -0.33
C ASN A 37 3.75 -0.20 -1.23
N SER A 38 2.46 -0.15 -1.57
CA SER A 38 1.87 0.99 -2.29
C SER A 38 1.62 2.15 -1.33
N ILE A 39 1.79 3.38 -1.81
CA ILE A 39 1.57 4.61 -1.03
C ILE A 39 0.18 5.17 -1.34
N LEU A 40 -0.55 5.52 -0.29
CA LEU A 40 -1.81 6.25 -0.35
C LEU A 40 -1.64 7.61 0.34
N HIS A 41 -1.93 8.69 -0.39
CA HIS A 41 -2.02 10.03 0.18
C HIS A 41 -3.48 10.39 0.43
N VAL A 42 -3.78 10.75 1.68
CA VAL A 42 -5.07 11.28 2.10
C VAL A 42 -4.89 12.78 2.35
N PRO A 43 -5.59 13.66 1.61
CA PRO A 43 -5.45 15.11 1.73
C PRO A 43 -6.07 15.68 3.01
#